data_AF-A0A430B6U0-F1
#
_entry.id   AF-A0A430B6U0-F1
#
_cell.length_a   1.000
_cell.length_b   1.000
_cell.length_c   1.000
_cell.angle_alpha   90.00
_cell.angle_beta   90.00
_cell.angle_gamma   90.00
#
_symmetry.space_group_name_H-M   'P 1'
#
loop_
_entity.id
_entity.type
_entity.pdbx_description
1 polymer ?
#
loop_
_entity_poly.entity_id
_entity_poly.type
_entity_poly.pdbx_seq_one_letter_code
_entity_poly.pdbx_strand_id
1 'polypeptide(L)'
;MRFLFGGFTLVFLFGSLSRFTPNTPWNDVSILFRKNKKEYITFSNKVRGTYCLVLGILCLLMFLSSFIFGYPNNESTVFIGFCSVFFLTIILEVIV
;
A
#
# COMPACT_ATOMS: atom_id res chain seq x y z
N MET A 1 -1.24 -3.18 -18.50
CA MET A 1 -1.39 -2.40 -17.25
C MET A 1 -2.59 -2.71 -16.35
N ARG A 2 -3.79 -2.97 -16.89
CA ARG A 2 -5.01 -3.23 -16.08
C ARG A 2 -4.85 -4.34 -15.03
N PHE A 3 -4.30 -5.48 -15.42
CA PHE A 3 -4.03 -6.59 -14.49
C PHE A 3 -3.07 -6.20 -13.36
N LEU A 4 -2.05 -5.38 -13.65
CA LEU A 4 -1.09 -4.91 -12.65
C LEU A 4 -1.74 -3.96 -11.65
N PHE A 5 -2.42 -2.90 -12.12
CA PHE A 5 -3.10 -1.96 -11.22
C PHE A 5 -4.24 -2.63 -10.44
N GLY A 6 -5.00 -3.54 -11.07
CA GLY A 6 -6.02 -4.33 -10.39
C GLY A 6 -5.43 -5.25 -9.33
N GLY A 7 -4.33 -5.94 -9.63
CA GLY A 7 -3.61 -6.79 -8.69
C GLY A 7 -3.08 -6.01 -7.49
N PHE A 8 -2.41 -4.88 -7.72
CA PHE A 8 -1.95 -4.00 -6.64
C PHE A 8 -3.10 -3.43 -5.81
N THR A 9 -4.19 -3.03 -6.45
CA THR A 9 -5.40 -2.55 -5.76
C THR A 9 -5.91 -3.59 -4.77
N LEU A 10 -6.02 -4.85 -5.20
CA LEU A 10 -6.45 -5.93 -4.31
C LEU A 10 -5.47 -6.11 -3.15
N VAL A 11 -4.17 -6.23 -3.42
CA VAL A 11 -3.14 -6.42 -2.38
C VAL A 11 -3.17 -5.30 -1.34
N PHE A 12 -3.23 -4.04 -1.76
CA PHE A 12 -3.23 -2.89 -0.85
C PHE A 12 -4.55 -2.73 -0.09
N LEU A 13 -5.70 -3.01 -0.73
CA LEU A 13 -6.98 -3.02 -0.01
C LEU A 13 -7.04 -4.13 1.03
N PHE A 14 -6.56 -5.33 0.73
CA PHE A 14 -6.45 -6.39 1.74
C PHE A 14 -5.43 -6.03 2.84
N GLY A 15 -4.28 -5.46 2.48
CA GLY A 15 -3.30 -4.97 3.46
C GLY A 15 -3.86 -3.87 4.38
N SER A 16 -4.82 -3.07 3.89
CA SER A 16 -5.48 -2.02 4.66
C SER A 16 -6.39 -2.54 5.78
N LEU A 17 -6.78 -3.82 5.75
CA LEU A 17 -7.57 -4.45 6.81
C LEU A 17 -6.87 -4.37 8.18
N SER A 18 -5.54 -4.27 8.19
CA SER A 18 -4.76 -4.03 9.41
C SER A 18 -5.17 -2.75 10.14
N ARG A 19 -5.65 -1.72 9.44
CA ARG A 19 -6.19 -0.50 10.05
C ARG A 19 -7.46 -0.75 10.86
N PHE A 20 -8.34 -1.61 10.34
CA PHE A 20 -9.65 -1.91 10.93
C PHE A 20 -9.58 -3.02 11.98
N THR A 21 -8.49 -3.80 11.97
CA THR A 21 -8.21 -4.87 12.95
C THR A 21 -6.87 -4.61 13.65
N PRO A 22 -6.73 -3.45 14.36
CA PRO A 22 -5.44 -3.00 14.86
C PRO A 22 -4.89 -3.89 15.97
N ASN A 23 -5.70 -4.75 16.59
CA ASN A 23 -5.28 -5.66 17.67
C ASN A 23 -4.74 -7.01 17.15
N THR A 24 -4.85 -7.28 15.86
CA THR A 24 -4.40 -8.54 15.27
C THR A 24 -2.93 -8.43 14.90
N PRO A 25 -2.05 -9.35 15.33
CA PRO A 25 -0.69 -9.39 14.84
C PRO A 25 -0.72 -9.82 13.37
N TRP A 26 -0.59 -8.85 12.47
CA TRP A 26 -0.40 -9.08 11.03
C TRP A 26 1.05 -9.54 10.76
N ASN A 27 1.54 -9.44 9.52
CA ASN A 27 2.87 -9.88 9.07
C ASN A 27 4.08 -9.09 9.68
N ASP A 28 3.98 -8.57 10.89
CA ASP A 28 5.05 -7.80 11.53
C ASP A 28 5.94 -8.67 12.44
N VAL A 29 7.00 -9.23 11.87
CA VAL A 29 7.97 -10.08 12.60
C VAL A 29 8.70 -9.29 13.71
N SER A 30 8.79 -7.96 13.57
CA SER A 30 9.46 -7.10 14.56
C SER A 30 8.76 -7.09 15.93
N ILE A 31 7.50 -7.52 16.00
CA ILE A 31 6.73 -7.69 17.26
C ILE A 31 7.47 -8.60 18.25
N LEU A 32 8.20 -9.60 17.76
CA LEU A 32 8.90 -10.59 18.60
C LEU A 32 9.99 -9.95 19.48
N PHE A 33 10.59 -8.85 19.02
CA PHE A 33 11.72 -8.18 19.68
C PHE A 33 11.31 -6.96 20.51
N ARG A 34 10.03 -6.58 20.55
CA ARG A 34 9.57 -5.38 21.27
C ARG A 34 9.01 -5.70 22.66
N LYS A 35 9.33 -4.84 23.64
CA LYS A 35 8.81 -4.90 25.02
C LYS A 35 7.30 -4.61 25.10
N ASN A 36 6.82 -3.53 24.48
CA ASN A 36 5.40 -3.15 24.48
C ASN A 36 4.67 -3.65 23.22
N LYS A 37 4.45 -4.97 23.16
CA LYS A 37 3.87 -5.65 21.98
C LYS A 37 2.50 -5.09 21.58
N LYS A 38 1.56 -4.95 22.54
CA LYS A 38 0.19 -4.51 22.24
C LYS A 38 0.13 -3.09 21.67
N GLU A 39 0.77 -2.12 22.32
CA GLU A 39 0.79 -0.73 21.86
C GLU A 39 1.48 -0.59 20.49
N TYR A 40 2.59 -1.30 20.30
CA TYR A 40 3.28 -1.32 19.03
C TYR A 40 2.45 -1.92 17.90
N ILE A 41 1.76 -3.04 18.15
CA ILE A 41 0.86 -3.68 17.17
C ILE A 41 -0.24 -2.71 16.75
N THR A 42 -0.90 -2.06 17.72
CA THR A 42 -1.96 -1.09 17.44
C THR A 42 -1.45 0.10 16.62
N PHE A 43 -0.28 0.63 16.97
CA PHE A 43 0.34 1.74 16.24
C PHE A 43 0.76 1.31 14.82
N SER A 44 1.56 0.24 14.71
CA SER A 44 2.10 -0.30 13.46
C SER A 44 0.97 -0.64 12.47
N ASN A 45 -0.06 -1.36 12.94
CA ASN A 45 -1.22 -1.73 12.11
C ASN A 45 -2.03 -0.51 11.67
N LYS A 46 -2.17 0.52 12.51
CA LYS A 46 -2.89 1.74 12.14
C LYS A 46 -2.12 2.53 11.09
N VAL A 47 -0.79 2.64 11.22
CA VAL A 47 0.08 3.34 10.26
C VAL A 47 0.11 2.58 8.94
N ARG A 48 0.56 1.31 8.95
CA ARG A 48 0.65 0.45 7.77
C ARG A 48 -0.70 0.26 7.09
N GLY A 49 -1.76 0.08 7.86
CA GLY A 49 -3.09 -0.08 7.31
C GLY A 49 -3.63 1.20 6.66
N THR A 50 -3.34 2.37 7.23
CA THR A 50 -3.68 3.65 6.59
C THR A 50 -2.88 3.86 5.31
N TYR A 51 -1.59 3.52 5.33
CA TYR A 51 -0.72 3.57 4.17
C TYR A 51 -1.22 2.66 3.03
N CYS A 52 -1.47 1.39 3.33
CA CYS A 52 -2.07 0.44 2.40
C CYS A 52 -3.40 0.94 1.84
N LEU A 53 -4.23 1.61 2.65
CA LEU A 53 -5.50 2.18 2.16
C LEU A 53 -5.28 3.29 1.13
N VAL A 54 -4.38 4.24 1.42
CA VAL A 54 -4.06 5.36 0.51
C VAL A 54 -3.53 4.84 -0.82
N LEU A 55 -2.60 3.88 -0.77
CA LEU A 55 -2.05 3.25 -1.97
C LEU A 55 -3.09 2.44 -2.75
N GLY A 56 -3.95 1.70 -2.04
CA GLY A 56 -5.04 0.95 -2.67
C GLY A 56 -5.98 1.86 -3.45
N ILE A 57 -6.32 3.03 -2.89
CA ILE A 57 -7.13 4.05 -3.56
C ILE A 57 -6.40 4.62 -4.78
N LEU A 58 -5.11 4.95 -4.66
CA LEU A 58 -4.32 5.45 -5.80
C LEU A 58 -4.22 4.40 -6.93
N CYS A 59 -4.00 3.13 -6.60
CA CYS A 59 -4.01 2.04 -7.57
C CYS A 59 -5.36 1.87 -8.23
N LEU A 60 -6.46 2.01 -7.47
CA LEU A 60 -7.81 1.93 -7.98
C LEU A 60 -8.10 3.06 -8.98
N LEU A 61 -7.68 4.28 -8.67
CA LEU A 61 -7.82 5.43 -9.58
C LEU A 61 -7.05 5.20 -10.90
N MET A 62 -5.83 4.67 -10.81
CA MET A 62 -5.02 4.32 -11.98
C MET A 62 -5.61 3.15 -12.78
N PHE A 63 -6.20 2.18 -12.09
CA PHE A 63 -6.93 1.09 -12.73
C PHE A 63 -8.14 1.62 -13.49
N LEU A 64 -8.98 2.46 -12.87
CA LEU A 64 -10.15 3.07 -13.50
C LEU A 64 -9.76 3.97 -14.68
N SER A 65 -8.73 4.80 -14.52
CA SER A 65 -8.27 5.69 -15.59
C SER A 65 -7.78 4.91 -16.82
N SER A 66 -7.24 3.70 -16.64
CA SER A 66 -6.81 2.83 -17.74
C SER A 66 -7.94 2.24 -18.59
N PHE A 67 -9.20 2.38 -18.17
CA PHE A 67 -10.37 2.08 -19.02
C PHE A 67 -10.78 3.26 -19.89
N ILE A 68 -10.54 4.49 -19.41
CA ILE A 68 -10.93 5.74 -20.07
C ILE A 68 -9.84 6.19 -21.05
N PHE A 69 -8.59 6.17 -20.61
CA PHE A 69 -7.44 6.55 -21.41
C PHE A 69 -6.78 5.28 -21.95
N GLY A 70 -6.89 5.07 -23.26
CA GLY A 70 -6.00 4.13 -23.94
C GLY A 70 -4.59 4.69 -23.85
N TYR A 71 -3.64 3.93 -23.30
CA TYR A 71 -2.23 4.33 -23.19
C TYR A 71 -1.40 3.62 -24.26
N PRO A 72 -1.44 4.04 -25.54
CA PRO A 72 -0.86 3.27 -26.63
C PRO A 72 0.69 3.23 -26.64
N ASN A 73 1.41 4.16 -26.01
CA ASN A 73 2.87 4.25 -26.14
C ASN A 73 3.65 4.71 -24.88
N ASN A 74 3.01 4.84 -23.71
CA ASN A 74 3.64 5.40 -22.51
C ASN A 74 3.44 4.56 -21.24
N GLU A 75 3.06 3.30 -21.40
CA GLU A 75 2.80 2.40 -20.28
C GLU A 75 4.01 2.30 -19.33
N SER A 76 5.21 2.17 -19.87
CA SER A 76 6.45 2.09 -19.10
C SER A 76 6.73 3.35 -18.27
N THR A 77 6.50 4.53 -18.83
CA THR A 77 6.72 5.82 -18.14
C THR A 77 5.74 6.02 -16.98
N VAL A 78 4.46 5.67 -17.19
CA VAL A 78 3.42 5.72 -16.15
C VAL A 78 3.73 4.72 -15.04
N PHE A 79 4.20 3.51 -15.40
CA PHE A 79 4.60 2.49 -14.44
C PHE A 79 5.84 2.87 -13.64
N ILE A 80 6.88 3.41 -14.29
CA ILE A 80 8.09 3.89 -13.62
C ILE A 80 7.76 5.06 -12.69
N GLY A 81 6.93 6.01 -13.12
CA GLY A 81 6.46 7.11 -12.26
C GLY A 81 5.70 6.59 -11.03
N PHE A 82 4.80 5.63 -11.23
CA PHE A 82 4.09 4.97 -10.14
C PHE A 82 5.04 4.25 -9.18
N CYS A 83 5.97 3.43 -9.68
CA CYS A 83 6.99 2.75 -8.86
C CYS A 83 7.90 3.74 -8.11
N SER A 84 8.23 4.87 -8.72
CA SER A 84 9.06 5.91 -8.10
C SER A 84 8.34 6.59 -6.94
N VAL A 85 7.07 6.96 -7.13
CA VAL A 85 6.22 7.51 -6.05
C VAL A 85 6.01 6.46 -4.96
N PHE A 86 5.76 5.20 -5.35
CA PHE A 86 5.62 4.07 -4.43
C PHE A 86 6.87 3.88 -3.57
N PHE A 87 8.05 3.89 -4.19
CA PHE A 87 9.33 3.77 -3.49
C PHE A 87 9.59 4.97 -2.56
N LEU A 88 9.28 6.19 -3.00
CA LEU A 88 9.42 7.39 -2.18
C LEU A 88 8.49 7.38 -0.97
N THR A 89 7.27 6.86 -1.13
CA THR A 89 6.30 6.75 -0.03
C THR A 89 6.72 5.67 0.98
N ILE A 90 7.31 4.55 0.53
CA ILE A 90 7.93 3.54 1.41
C ILE A 90 9.10 4.14 2.20
N ILE A 91 9.98 4.89 1.54
CA ILE A 91 11.12 5.52 2.22
C ILE A 91 10.63 6.51 3.28
N LEU A 92 9.62 7.32 2.97
CA LEU A 92 9.03 8.24 3.93
C LEU A 92 8.36 7.51 5.11
N GLU A 93 7.74 6.35 4.89
CA GLU A 93 7.18 5.51 5.96
C GLU A 93 8.27 4.90 6.87
N VAL A 94 9.43 4.55 6.32
CA VAL A 94 10.54 3.97 7.10
C VAL A 94 11.30 5.03 7.92
N ILE A 95 11.32 6.28 7.45
CA ILE A 95 12.04 7.40 8.09
C ILE A 95 11.24 8.03 9.25
N VAL A 96 9.90 7.97 9.21
CA VAL A 96 8.99 8.52 10.25
C VAL A 96 8.69 7.48 11.32
#